data_AF-A0AB37ZJR1-F1
#
_entry.id   AF-A0AB37ZJR1-F1
#
_cell.length_a   1.000
_cell.length_b   1.000
_cell.length_c   1.000
_cell.angle_alpha   90.00
_cell.angle_beta   90.00
_cell.angle_gamma   90.00
#
_symmetry.space_group_name_H-M   'P 1'
#
loop_
_entity.id
_entity.type
_entity.pdbx_description
1 polymer ?
#
loop_
_entity_poly.entity_id
_entity_poly.type
_entity_poly.pdbx_seq_one_letter_code
_entity_poly.pdbx_strand_id
1 'polypeptide(L)'
;MRQNTCNASPLGLPIPSVPLASRHGIGVRNASQLVVHVEPYGSMEEGDLIELFWDGCYVASTILKASDVGKPVVLRVPESFLQNGKARTYYRVMKIGGVPVTSPCRKLWVKLNAPGGRLVSANTEENQGLAPLYVAPSVIRHGLSRRHLEGGLPMTIEPYLNMAVHDEITVRWGDLRMDLPPLTADDIGEPVDLVVPPELIREGGDEQRLEVSYCVIDRVGNNSLWAPPRIIRIQPLGH
;
A
#
# COMPACT_ATOMS: atom_id res chain seq x y z
N MET A 1 14.64 42.68 42.14
CA MET A 1 13.59 41.66 42.35
C MET A 1 13.63 40.68 41.18
N ARG A 2 13.46 39.40 41.48
CA ARG A 2 13.79 38.26 40.62
C ARG A 2 12.87 38.15 39.38
N GLN A 3 13.50 37.63 38.33
CA GLN A 3 12.95 37.17 37.06
C GLN A 3 11.75 36.24 37.25
N ASN A 4 10.78 36.30 36.33
CA ASN A 4 9.96 35.17 35.94
C ASN A 4 9.89 35.16 34.42
N THR A 5 10.97 34.71 33.79
CA THR A 5 10.95 34.24 32.40
C THR A 5 10.08 32.99 32.35
N CYS A 6 9.03 33.03 31.52
CA CYS A 6 8.18 31.88 31.24
C CYS A 6 9.04 30.73 30.72
N ASN A 7 9.11 29.63 31.49
CA ASN A 7 9.77 28.39 31.09
C ASN A 7 9.08 27.84 29.83
N ALA A 8 9.78 27.90 28.70
CA ALA A 8 9.43 27.13 27.51
C ALA A 8 9.53 25.64 27.85
N SER A 9 8.53 24.86 27.45
CA SER A 9 8.50 23.42 27.69
C SER A 9 9.74 22.74 27.09
N PRO A 10 10.46 21.85 27.82
CA PRO A 10 11.92 21.83 27.72
C PRO A 10 12.53 21.05 26.55
N LEU A 11 11.76 20.43 25.65
CA LEU A 11 12.36 19.61 24.59
C LEU A 11 11.61 19.53 23.26
N GLY A 12 10.37 20.04 23.17
CA GLY A 12 9.58 20.13 21.94
C GLY A 12 9.87 19.02 20.92
N LEU A 13 9.71 17.76 21.32
CA LEU A 13 10.21 16.63 20.54
C LEU A 13 9.44 16.53 19.20
N PRO A 14 10.14 16.42 18.05
CA PRO A 14 9.50 16.23 16.76
C PRO A 14 8.74 14.90 16.69
N ILE A 15 7.75 14.83 15.81
CA ILE A 15 7.07 13.58 15.49
C ILE A 15 8.06 12.68 14.74
N PRO A 16 8.22 11.40 15.10
CA PRO A 16 9.07 10.50 14.33
C PRO A 16 8.58 10.36 12.89
N SER A 17 9.51 10.30 11.95
CA SER A 17 9.21 10.07 10.53
C SER A 17 9.51 8.61 10.15
N VAL A 18 8.75 8.09 9.18
CA VAL A 18 8.87 6.71 8.71
C VAL A 18 9.00 6.76 7.19
N PRO A 19 10.23 6.91 6.64
CA PRO A 19 10.43 7.23 5.23
C PRO A 19 9.90 6.18 4.26
N LEU A 20 9.91 4.90 4.66
CA LEU A 20 9.39 3.79 3.85
C LEU A 20 7.87 3.63 3.90
N ALA A 21 7.15 4.54 4.58
CA ALA A 21 5.70 4.57 4.51
C ALA A 21 5.26 5.10 3.14
N SER A 22 4.59 4.24 2.37
CA SER A 22 4.01 4.57 1.07
C SER A 22 2.56 4.98 1.24
N ARG A 23 2.17 6.09 0.59
CA ARG A 23 0.83 6.71 0.63
C ARG A 23 0.27 6.87 2.05
N HIS A 24 -0.32 5.80 2.59
CA HIS A 24 -0.98 5.77 3.90
C HIS A 24 -0.39 4.77 4.91
N GLY A 25 0.69 4.04 4.60
CA GLY A 25 1.22 3.04 5.53
C GLY A 25 2.42 2.22 5.07
N ILE A 26 2.67 1.10 5.77
CA ILE A 26 3.74 0.13 5.49
C ILE A 26 3.16 -1.09 4.80
N GLY A 27 3.67 -1.37 3.60
CA GLY A 27 3.40 -2.60 2.86
C GLY A 27 4.41 -3.72 3.16
N VAL A 28 4.10 -4.93 2.71
CA VAL A 28 4.89 -6.15 2.94
C VAL A 28 6.34 -6.03 2.47
N ARG A 29 6.59 -5.34 1.34
CA ARG A 29 7.94 -5.17 0.79
C ARG A 29 8.86 -4.34 1.68
N ASN A 30 8.30 -3.38 2.41
CA ASN A 30 9.06 -2.45 3.25
C ASN A 30 9.16 -2.91 4.71
N ALA A 31 8.37 -3.91 5.12
CA ALA A 31 8.27 -4.39 6.49
C ALA A 31 9.62 -4.87 7.05
N SER A 32 10.40 -5.61 6.27
CA SER A 32 11.70 -6.16 6.68
C SER A 32 12.83 -5.13 6.74
N GLN A 33 12.61 -3.93 6.21
CA GLN A 33 13.59 -2.84 6.16
C GLN A 33 13.13 -1.60 6.93
N LEU A 34 12.08 -1.73 7.74
CA LEU A 34 11.45 -0.61 8.39
C LEU A 34 12.41 0.12 9.33
N VAL A 35 12.51 1.43 9.14
CA VAL A 35 13.27 2.34 9.99
C VAL A 35 12.41 3.52 10.40
N VAL A 36 12.62 3.97 11.63
CA VAL A 36 12.04 5.18 12.18
C VAL A 36 13.16 6.21 12.34
N HIS A 37 12.90 7.42 11.87
CA HIS A 37 13.81 8.54 11.96
C HIS A 37 13.35 9.46 13.10
N VAL A 38 14.29 9.81 13.96
CA VAL A 38 14.15 10.83 14.99
C VAL A 38 14.97 12.03 14.54
N GLU A 39 14.28 13.11 14.16
CA GLU A 39 14.93 14.36 13.78
C GLU A 39 15.66 14.98 14.98
N PRO A 40 16.72 15.78 14.74
CA PRO A 40 17.36 16.55 15.79
C PRO A 40 16.33 17.38 16.57
N TYR A 41 16.44 17.35 17.90
CA TYR A 41 15.53 18.05 18.80
C TYR A 41 16.25 19.12 19.62
N GLY A 42 15.46 19.98 20.27
CA GLY A 42 15.99 21.06 21.11
C GLY A 42 16.83 20.49 22.26
N SER A 43 18.03 21.02 22.45
CA SER A 43 18.99 20.54 23.47
C SER A 43 19.38 19.06 23.30
N MET A 44 19.45 18.55 22.07
CA MET A 44 20.05 17.24 21.78
C MET A 44 21.53 17.23 22.19
N GLU A 45 21.91 16.27 23.03
CA GLU A 45 23.25 16.20 23.62
C GLU A 45 23.80 14.78 23.63
N GLU A 46 25.13 14.65 23.65
CA GLU A 46 25.79 13.37 23.87
C GLU A 46 25.35 12.76 25.21
N GLY A 47 25.12 11.45 25.23
CA GLY A 47 24.65 10.72 26.40
C GLY A 47 23.12 10.65 26.56
N ASP A 48 22.36 11.41 25.76
CA ASP A 48 20.90 11.23 25.71
C ASP A 48 20.56 9.79 25.27
N LEU A 49 19.68 9.12 26.00
CA LEU A 49 19.13 7.82 25.60
C LEU A 49 17.81 8.04 24.84
N ILE A 50 17.75 7.52 23.63
CA ILE A 50 16.52 7.46 22.82
C ILE A 50 16.00 6.03 22.84
N GLU A 51 14.74 5.85 23.23
CA GLU A 51 14.03 4.57 23.17
C GLU A 51 12.84 4.67 22.20
N LEU A 52 12.77 3.75 21.25
CA LEU A 52 11.69 3.66 20.28
C LEU A 52 10.63 2.67 20.74
N PHE A 53 9.37 3.08 20.57
CA PHE A 53 8.21 2.26 20.84
C PHE A 53 7.36 2.07 19.58
N TRP A 54 6.81 0.88 19.43
CA TRP A 54 5.85 0.51 18.39
C TRP A 54 4.65 -0.17 19.04
N ASP A 55 3.47 0.44 18.88
CA ASP A 55 2.22 0.02 19.52
C ASP A 55 2.34 -0.23 21.04
N GLY A 56 3.19 0.56 21.70
CA GLY A 56 3.45 0.49 23.15
C GLY A 56 4.54 -0.51 23.54
N CYS A 57 5.03 -1.33 22.62
CA CYS A 57 6.15 -2.24 22.86
C CYS A 57 7.48 -1.51 22.65
N TYR A 58 8.44 -1.75 23.54
CA TYR A 58 9.83 -1.31 23.34
C TYR A 58 10.46 -2.08 22.18
N VAL A 59 11.09 -1.37 21.25
CA VAL A 59 11.63 -1.94 20.01
C VAL A 59 13.15 -1.87 19.94
N ALA A 60 13.68 -0.67 20.16
CA ALA A 60 15.08 -0.38 19.98
C ALA A 60 15.47 0.84 20.83
N SER A 61 16.76 0.98 21.11
CA SER A 61 17.30 2.18 21.73
C SER A 61 18.67 2.52 21.20
N THR A 62 19.08 3.76 21.40
CA THR A 62 20.47 4.18 21.22
C THR A 62 20.82 5.26 22.24
N ILE A 63 22.09 5.26 22.66
CA ILE A 63 22.67 6.37 23.42
C ILE A 63 23.41 7.25 22.42
N LEU A 64 23.13 8.55 22.43
CA LEU A 64 23.75 9.50 21.50
C LEU A 64 25.24 9.66 21.80
N LYS A 65 26.04 9.65 20.73
CA LYS A 65 27.45 10.02 20.75
C LYS A 65 27.60 11.47 20.30
N ALA A 66 28.76 12.09 20.56
CA ALA A 66 29.07 13.42 20.04
C ALA A 66 28.87 13.55 18.51
N SER A 67 29.09 12.46 17.75
CA SER A 67 28.92 12.42 16.29
C SER A 67 27.48 12.53 15.81
N ASP A 68 26.51 12.24 16.68
CA ASP A 68 25.08 12.12 16.37
C ASP A 68 24.34 13.44 16.60
N VAL A 69 24.91 14.32 17.43
CA VAL A 69 24.32 15.62 17.78
C VAL A 69 24.10 16.46 16.52
N GLY A 70 22.86 16.94 16.36
CA GLY A 70 22.45 17.73 15.20
C GLY A 70 22.15 16.91 13.94
N LYS A 71 22.15 15.58 14.00
CA LYS A 71 21.81 14.69 12.88
C LYS A 71 20.60 13.81 13.18
N PRO A 72 19.83 13.40 12.16
CA PRO A 72 18.75 12.44 12.35
C PRO A 72 19.28 11.10 12.86
N VAL A 73 18.58 10.54 13.85
CA VAL A 73 18.87 9.23 14.42
C VAL A 73 17.95 8.20 13.79
N VAL A 74 18.52 7.09 13.33
CA VAL A 74 17.77 6.04 12.63
C VAL A 74 17.70 4.79 13.50
N LEU A 75 16.48 4.34 13.79
CA LEU A 75 16.21 3.16 14.60
C LEU A 75 15.41 2.13 13.78
N ARG A 76 15.92 0.89 13.70
CA ARG A 76 15.27 -0.19 12.97
C ARG A 76 14.12 -0.79 13.77
N VAL A 77 13.01 -1.06 13.11
CA VAL A 77 11.87 -1.80 13.68
C VAL A 77 11.89 -3.21 13.09
N PRO A 78 12.12 -4.27 13.90
CA PRO A 78 12.04 -5.64 13.40
C PRO A 78 10.63 -5.98 12.93
N GLU A 79 10.53 -6.75 11.85
CA GLU A 79 9.27 -7.16 11.25
C GLU A 79 8.34 -7.91 12.23
N SER A 80 8.91 -8.59 13.24
CA SER A 80 8.15 -9.28 14.29
C SER A 80 7.27 -8.36 15.14
N PHE A 81 7.53 -7.05 15.15
CA PHE A 81 6.67 -6.06 15.82
C PHE A 81 5.49 -5.61 14.96
N LEU A 82 5.48 -5.94 13.67
CA LEU A 82 4.48 -5.46 12.72
C LEU A 82 3.27 -6.39 12.69
N GLN A 83 2.10 -5.79 12.84
CA GLN A 83 0.81 -6.47 12.73
C GLN A 83 -0.07 -5.72 11.75
N ASN A 84 -0.90 -6.45 10.99
CA ASN A 84 -1.89 -5.84 10.12
C ASN A 84 -2.85 -4.94 10.92
N GLY A 85 -3.07 -3.71 10.47
CA GLY A 85 -4.00 -2.78 11.09
C GLY A 85 -3.42 -1.39 11.30
N LYS A 86 -4.00 -0.64 12.24
CA LYS A 86 -3.50 0.68 12.64
C LYS A 86 -2.31 0.49 13.58
N ALA A 87 -1.21 1.13 13.28
CA ALA A 87 -0.02 1.15 14.10
C ALA A 87 0.33 2.57 14.56
N ARG A 88 1.05 2.64 15.67
CA ARG A 88 1.54 3.88 16.25
C ARG A 88 3.00 3.73 16.63
N THR A 89 3.82 4.72 16.32
CA THR A 89 5.20 4.79 16.80
C THR A 89 5.49 6.14 17.43
N TYR A 90 6.28 6.11 18.48
CA TYR A 90 6.76 7.26 19.23
C TYR A 90 8.08 6.87 19.86
N TYR A 91 8.87 7.85 20.25
CA TYR A 91 10.10 7.65 21.00
C TYR A 91 10.10 8.44 22.31
N ARG A 92 10.97 8.03 23.22
CA ARG A 92 11.23 8.68 24.50
C ARG A 92 12.69 9.08 24.57
N VAL A 93 12.94 10.30 25.03
CA VAL A 93 14.29 10.81 25.29
C VAL A 93 14.51 10.87 26.80
N MET A 94 15.62 10.31 27.25
CA MET A 94 16.06 10.35 28.64
C MET A 94 17.41 11.05 28.71
N LYS A 95 17.42 12.24 29.32
CA LYS A 95 18.66 12.96 29.66
C LYS A 95 19.25 12.43 30.96
N ILE A 96 20.56 12.53 31.12
CA ILE A 96 21.25 12.17 32.37
C ILE A 96 20.69 13.00 33.52
N GLY A 97 20.14 12.34 34.54
CA GLY A 97 19.51 12.99 35.70
C GLY A 97 18.17 13.68 35.40
N GLY A 98 17.64 13.56 34.18
CA GLY A 98 16.37 14.14 33.76
C GLY A 98 15.20 13.17 33.83
N VAL A 99 13.98 13.72 33.77
CA VAL A 99 12.75 12.93 33.61
C VAL A 99 12.59 12.56 32.13
N PRO A 100 12.16 11.33 31.80
CA PRO A 100 11.89 10.95 30.42
C PRO A 100 10.84 11.84 29.75
N VAL A 101 11.10 12.29 28.53
CA VAL A 101 10.16 13.07 27.70
C VAL A 101 9.72 12.24 26.51
N THR A 102 8.41 12.16 26.28
CA THR A 102 7.82 11.38 25.18
C THR A 102 7.43 12.28 24.02
N SER A 103 7.78 11.86 22.80
CA SER A 103 7.39 12.54 21.56
C SER A 103 5.90 12.33 21.23
N PRO A 104 5.29 13.19 20.39
CA PRO A 104 3.99 12.90 19.84
C PRO A 104 4.02 11.63 18.97
N CYS A 105 2.90 10.91 18.92
CA CYS A 105 2.81 9.67 18.17
C CYS A 105 2.59 9.90 16.66
N ARG A 106 3.35 9.19 15.83
CA ARG A 106 3.04 8.98 14.42
C ARG A 106 2.05 7.82 14.29
N LYS A 107 0.91 8.07 13.64
CA LYS A 107 -0.11 7.05 13.31
C LYS A 107 0.02 6.66 11.84
N LEU A 108 -0.08 5.36 11.54
CA LEU A 108 -0.01 4.84 10.18
C LEU A 108 -0.76 3.50 10.07
N TRP A 109 -0.95 3.02 8.84
CA TRP A 109 -1.45 1.68 8.59
C TRP A 109 -0.30 0.71 8.31
N VAL A 110 -0.46 -0.53 8.73
CA VAL A 110 0.40 -1.64 8.34
C VAL A 110 -0.49 -2.66 7.65
N LYS A 111 -0.14 -3.03 6.41
CA LYS A 111 -0.81 -4.11 5.67
C LYS A 111 0.26 -4.99 5.06
N LEU A 112 0.50 -6.12 5.73
CA LEU A 112 1.43 -7.17 5.34
C LEU A 112 0.77 -8.20 4.41
N ASN A 113 -0.56 -8.21 4.36
CA ASN A 113 -1.34 -9.09 3.50
C ASN A 113 -1.70 -8.37 2.19
N ALA A 114 -1.00 -8.74 1.11
CA ALA A 114 -1.24 -8.19 -0.22
C ALA A 114 -2.60 -8.66 -0.80
N PRO A 115 -3.23 -7.86 -1.68
CA PRO A 115 -4.43 -8.29 -2.39
C PRO A 115 -4.17 -9.55 -3.22
N GLY A 116 -5.11 -10.49 -3.22
CA GLY A 116 -4.95 -11.80 -3.87
C GLY A 116 -4.06 -12.78 -3.09
N GLY A 117 -3.55 -12.41 -1.92
CA GLY A 117 -2.79 -13.31 -1.05
C GLY A 117 -1.32 -13.51 -1.45
N ARG A 118 -0.73 -14.59 -0.97
CA ARG A 118 0.68 -14.93 -1.23
C ARG A 118 0.79 -15.64 -2.57
N LEU A 119 1.74 -15.20 -3.39
CA LEU A 119 2.06 -15.84 -4.66
C LEU A 119 2.49 -17.30 -4.43
N VAL A 120 1.87 -18.21 -5.19
CA VAL A 120 2.19 -19.65 -5.17
C VAL A 120 3.58 -19.91 -5.76
N SER A 121 3.99 -19.12 -6.75
CA SER A 121 5.32 -19.13 -7.36
C SER A 121 5.88 -17.72 -7.42
N ALA A 122 7.14 -17.55 -7.03
CA ALA A 122 7.83 -16.26 -7.10
C ALA A 122 8.31 -15.87 -8.51
N ASN A 123 8.21 -16.80 -9.47
CA ASN A 123 8.74 -16.64 -10.82
C ASN A 123 7.66 -16.31 -11.87
N THR A 124 6.42 -16.07 -11.44
CA THR A 124 5.31 -15.73 -12.34
C THR A 124 4.87 -14.28 -12.14
N GLU A 125 4.63 -13.56 -13.23
CA GLU A 125 3.99 -12.23 -13.20
C GLU A 125 2.48 -12.32 -12.90
N GLU A 126 1.97 -13.55 -12.76
CA GLU A 126 0.59 -13.89 -12.48
C GLU A 126 0.39 -14.30 -11.02
N ASN A 127 -0.70 -13.82 -10.43
CA ASN A 127 -1.18 -14.20 -9.11
C ASN A 127 -2.39 -15.12 -9.20
N GLN A 128 -2.16 -16.42 -9.02
CA GLN A 128 -3.19 -17.47 -9.01
C GLN A 128 -4.20 -17.37 -7.86
N GLY A 129 -3.96 -16.50 -6.86
CA GLY A 129 -4.92 -16.20 -5.80
C GLY A 129 -6.01 -15.19 -6.23
N LEU A 130 -5.89 -14.61 -7.42
CA LEU A 130 -6.94 -13.81 -8.05
C LEU A 130 -7.73 -14.68 -9.03
N ALA A 131 -9.05 -14.51 -9.05
CA ALA A 131 -9.86 -15.11 -10.09
C ALA A 131 -9.60 -14.38 -11.43
N PRO A 132 -9.57 -15.08 -12.57
CA PRO A 132 -9.60 -14.40 -13.86
C PRO A 132 -10.89 -13.59 -14.00
N LEU A 133 -10.86 -12.49 -14.76
CA LEU A 133 -12.07 -11.70 -15.07
C LEU A 133 -13.21 -12.60 -15.56
N TYR A 134 -14.39 -12.39 -14.99
CA TYR A 134 -15.61 -13.01 -15.48
C TYR A 134 -16.05 -12.29 -16.76
N VAL A 135 -16.37 -13.10 -17.76
CA VAL A 135 -16.89 -12.67 -19.05
C VAL A 135 -18.02 -13.63 -19.41
N ALA A 136 -19.10 -13.11 -19.98
CA ALA A 136 -20.23 -13.91 -20.41
C ALA A 136 -19.76 -15.11 -21.29
N PRO A 137 -20.23 -16.35 -21.03
CA PRO A 137 -19.81 -17.52 -21.79
C PRO A 137 -20.04 -17.41 -23.32
N SER A 138 -21.04 -16.62 -23.74
CA SER A 138 -21.30 -16.32 -25.15
C SER A 138 -20.13 -15.58 -25.81
N VAL A 139 -19.50 -14.63 -25.11
CA VAL A 139 -18.33 -13.87 -25.60
C VAL A 139 -17.10 -14.77 -25.68
N ILE A 140 -16.89 -15.65 -24.70
CA ILE A 140 -15.77 -16.60 -24.74
C ILE A 140 -15.92 -17.58 -25.92
N ARG A 141 -17.15 -18.05 -26.18
CA ARG A 141 -17.42 -19.04 -27.23
C ARG A 141 -17.45 -18.44 -28.63
N HIS A 142 -18.10 -17.28 -28.79
CA HIS A 142 -18.41 -16.68 -30.09
C HIS A 142 -17.58 -15.43 -30.39
N GLY A 143 -16.87 -14.88 -29.42
CA GLY A 143 -16.17 -13.61 -29.53
C GLY A 143 -17.07 -12.40 -29.28
N LEU A 144 -16.51 -11.21 -29.51
CA LEU A 144 -17.26 -9.96 -29.43
C LEU A 144 -18.33 -9.88 -30.52
N SER A 145 -19.48 -9.29 -30.16
CA SER A 145 -20.60 -9.05 -31.07
C SER A 145 -20.68 -7.56 -31.35
N ARG A 146 -21.42 -7.18 -32.39
CA ARG A 146 -21.68 -5.76 -32.70
C ARG A 146 -22.25 -4.98 -31.50
N ARG A 147 -23.06 -5.62 -30.66
CA ARG A 147 -23.60 -5.00 -29.44
C ARG A 147 -22.50 -4.60 -28.46
N HIS A 148 -21.44 -5.39 -28.35
CA HIS A 148 -20.29 -5.06 -27.48
C HIS A 148 -19.45 -3.94 -28.08
N LEU A 149 -19.33 -3.89 -29.42
CA LEU A 149 -18.64 -2.81 -30.12
C LEU A 149 -19.38 -1.48 -30.08
N GLU A 150 -20.68 -1.47 -29.76
CA GLU A 150 -21.51 -0.26 -29.69
C GLU A 150 -21.82 0.14 -28.23
N GLY A 151 -22.07 -0.82 -27.34
CA GLY A 151 -22.49 -0.60 -25.96
C GLY A 151 -21.48 -0.99 -24.88
N GLY A 152 -20.31 -1.53 -25.25
CA GLY A 152 -19.28 -1.95 -24.32
C GLY A 152 -19.41 -3.42 -23.90
N LEU A 153 -18.40 -3.91 -23.18
CA LEU A 153 -18.36 -5.28 -22.69
C LEU A 153 -18.48 -5.29 -21.15
N PRO A 154 -19.61 -5.78 -20.60
CA PRO A 154 -19.70 -6.00 -19.16
C PRO A 154 -18.79 -7.15 -18.73
N MET A 155 -18.05 -6.92 -17.66
CA MET A 155 -17.18 -7.91 -17.01
C MET A 155 -17.32 -7.76 -15.49
N THR A 156 -16.91 -8.79 -14.76
CA THR A 156 -16.98 -8.80 -13.31
C THR A 156 -15.67 -9.33 -12.72
N ILE A 157 -15.21 -8.71 -11.65
CA ILE A 157 -14.10 -9.19 -10.82
C ILE A 157 -14.70 -9.81 -9.57
N GLU A 158 -14.40 -11.09 -9.33
CA GLU A 158 -14.83 -11.78 -8.10
C GLU A 158 -14.14 -11.20 -6.86
N PRO A 159 -14.78 -11.24 -5.68
CA PRO A 159 -14.13 -10.91 -4.42
C PRO A 159 -12.84 -11.69 -4.25
N TYR A 160 -11.79 -11.02 -3.78
CA TYR A 160 -10.46 -11.62 -3.62
C TYR A 160 -9.95 -11.56 -2.20
N LEU A 161 -8.96 -12.41 -1.89
CA LEU A 161 -8.37 -12.46 -0.57
C LEU A 161 -7.67 -11.13 -0.23
N ASN A 162 -7.90 -10.64 0.99
CA ASN A 162 -7.39 -9.36 1.49
C ASN A 162 -7.89 -8.11 0.73
N MET A 163 -9.06 -8.21 0.09
CA MET A 163 -9.81 -7.08 -0.46
C MET A 163 -10.09 -6.04 0.63
N ALA A 164 -9.76 -4.79 0.33
CA ALA A 164 -9.82 -3.70 1.29
C ALA A 164 -10.28 -2.38 0.66
N VAL A 165 -10.81 -1.51 1.51
CA VAL A 165 -11.20 -0.15 1.10
C VAL A 165 -9.96 0.60 0.60
N HIS A 166 -10.16 1.36 -0.48
CA HIS A 166 -9.13 2.08 -1.24
C HIS A 166 -8.16 1.18 -2.01
N ASP A 167 -8.49 -0.09 -2.24
CA ASP A 167 -7.82 -0.85 -3.27
C ASP A 167 -8.14 -0.21 -4.65
N GLU A 168 -7.09 0.04 -5.43
CA GLU A 168 -7.15 0.63 -6.77
C GLU A 168 -6.96 -0.50 -7.79
N ILE A 169 -7.91 -0.67 -8.71
CA ILE A 169 -7.89 -1.74 -9.71
C ILE A 169 -7.57 -1.16 -11.08
N THR A 170 -6.56 -1.72 -11.73
CA THR A 170 -6.24 -1.44 -13.14
C THR A 170 -6.57 -2.66 -13.99
N VAL A 171 -7.45 -2.50 -14.96
CA VAL A 171 -7.83 -3.51 -15.95
C VAL A 171 -6.94 -3.33 -17.17
N ARG A 172 -6.37 -4.44 -17.66
CA ARG A 172 -5.62 -4.51 -18.90
C ARG A 172 -6.50 -5.09 -20.00
N TRP A 173 -6.57 -4.40 -21.14
CA TRP A 173 -7.28 -4.79 -22.35
C TRP A 173 -6.28 -4.82 -23.52
N GLY A 174 -5.66 -5.97 -23.79
CA GLY A 174 -4.48 -6.06 -24.64
C GLY A 174 -3.35 -5.20 -24.08
N ASP A 175 -2.89 -4.23 -24.87
CA ASP A 175 -1.89 -3.25 -24.45
C ASP A 175 -2.48 -2.02 -23.74
N LEU A 176 -3.80 -1.86 -23.78
CA LEU A 176 -4.50 -0.73 -23.18
C LEU A 176 -4.80 -0.96 -21.70
N ARG A 177 -5.00 0.14 -20.97
CA ARG A 177 -5.31 0.11 -19.54
C ARG A 177 -6.49 1.01 -19.20
N MET A 178 -7.28 0.58 -18.23
CA MET A 178 -8.42 1.30 -17.68
C MET A 178 -8.40 1.15 -16.17
N ASP A 179 -8.40 2.28 -15.46
CA ASP A 179 -8.47 2.29 -14.00
C ASP A 179 -9.92 2.38 -13.54
N LEU A 180 -10.27 1.57 -12.54
CA LEU A 180 -11.55 1.64 -11.86
C LEU A 180 -11.48 2.64 -10.69
N PRO A 181 -12.61 3.19 -10.23
CA PRO A 181 -12.65 3.95 -9.00
C PRO A 181 -12.11 3.13 -7.80
N PRO A 182 -11.44 3.76 -6.81
CA PRO A 182 -10.99 3.06 -5.62
C PRO A 182 -12.17 2.41 -4.87
N LEU A 183 -11.97 1.20 -4.37
CA LEU A 183 -13.02 0.47 -3.65
C LEU A 183 -13.48 1.21 -2.40
N THR A 184 -14.79 1.17 -2.17
CA THR A 184 -15.48 1.72 -1.00
C THR A 184 -15.72 0.62 0.04
N ALA A 185 -16.37 0.97 1.16
CA ALA A 185 -16.72 0.01 2.20
C ALA A 185 -17.80 -0.98 1.73
N ASP A 186 -18.69 -0.55 0.84
CA ASP A 186 -19.81 -1.36 0.35
C ASP A 186 -19.37 -2.40 -0.69
N ASP A 187 -18.21 -2.20 -1.32
CA ASP A 187 -17.65 -3.13 -2.31
C ASP A 187 -16.98 -4.35 -1.65
N ILE A 188 -16.66 -4.30 -0.34
CA ILE A 188 -15.81 -5.30 0.30
C ILE A 188 -16.55 -6.63 0.47
N GLY A 189 -16.04 -7.65 -0.20
CA GLY A 189 -16.64 -8.98 -0.22
C GLY A 189 -17.69 -9.16 -1.33
N GLU A 190 -17.95 -8.11 -2.11
CA GLU A 190 -18.89 -8.11 -3.23
C GLU A 190 -18.15 -8.14 -4.58
N PRO A 191 -18.75 -8.73 -5.63
CA PRO A 191 -18.19 -8.66 -6.97
C PRO A 191 -18.12 -7.21 -7.47
N VAL A 192 -17.04 -6.87 -8.17
CA VAL A 192 -16.86 -5.56 -8.77
C VAL A 192 -17.25 -5.63 -10.25
N ASP A 193 -18.38 -5.04 -10.58
CA ASP A 193 -18.85 -4.93 -11.96
C ASP A 193 -18.17 -3.77 -12.69
N LEU A 194 -17.80 -4.01 -13.95
CA LEU A 194 -17.20 -3.01 -14.82
C LEU A 194 -17.70 -3.17 -16.26
N VAL A 195 -17.55 -2.11 -17.03
CA VAL A 195 -17.82 -2.13 -18.47
C VAL A 195 -16.60 -1.60 -19.20
N VAL A 196 -16.02 -2.42 -20.07
CA VAL A 196 -14.99 -1.95 -21.00
C VAL A 196 -15.69 -1.09 -22.06
N PRO A 197 -15.35 0.20 -22.20
CA PRO A 197 -16.07 1.09 -23.09
C PRO A 197 -15.80 0.74 -24.56
N PRO A 198 -16.77 1.00 -25.47
CA PRO A 198 -16.63 0.74 -26.90
C PRO A 198 -15.35 1.31 -27.52
N GLU A 199 -14.92 2.48 -27.05
CA GLU A 199 -13.74 3.18 -27.55
C GLU A 199 -12.47 2.35 -27.29
N LEU A 200 -12.32 1.83 -26.07
CA LEU A 200 -11.19 0.97 -25.70
C LEU A 200 -11.23 -0.36 -26.45
N ILE A 201 -12.42 -0.91 -26.67
CA ILE A 201 -12.60 -2.15 -27.44
C ILE A 201 -12.12 -1.97 -28.88
N ARG A 202 -12.46 -0.84 -29.52
CA ARG A 202 -12.06 -0.54 -30.91
C ARG A 202 -10.58 -0.19 -31.02
N GLU A 203 -10.04 0.53 -30.04
CA GLU A 203 -8.62 0.91 -30.01
C GLU A 203 -7.71 -0.29 -29.72
N GLY A 204 -8.17 -1.27 -28.94
CA GLY A 204 -7.44 -2.50 -28.63
C GLY A 204 -7.13 -3.40 -29.84
N GLY A 205 -7.58 -3.02 -31.04
CA GLY A 205 -7.11 -3.55 -32.31
C GLY A 205 -7.76 -4.86 -32.76
N ASP A 206 -7.52 -5.21 -34.03
CA ASP A 206 -8.00 -6.41 -34.72
C ASP A 206 -7.24 -7.69 -34.34
N GLU A 207 -6.67 -7.74 -33.13
CA GLU A 207 -6.03 -8.97 -32.67
C GLU A 207 -7.09 -10.08 -32.56
N GLN A 208 -6.89 -11.18 -33.30
CA GLN A 208 -7.81 -12.32 -33.28
C GLN A 208 -8.01 -12.89 -31.86
N ARG A 209 -7.07 -12.62 -30.96
CA ARG A 209 -7.05 -13.07 -29.56
C ARG A 209 -6.49 -11.96 -28.68
N LEU A 210 -7.36 -11.30 -27.96
CA LEU A 210 -7.02 -10.27 -27.01
C LEU A 210 -6.88 -10.85 -25.60
N GLU A 211 -5.78 -10.53 -24.92
CA GLU A 211 -5.59 -10.89 -23.53
C GLU A 211 -6.13 -9.81 -22.59
N VAL A 212 -6.96 -10.20 -21.63
CA VAL A 212 -7.58 -9.31 -20.66
C VAL A 212 -7.29 -9.80 -19.25
N SER A 213 -6.82 -8.90 -18.39
CA SER A 213 -6.49 -9.20 -16.99
C SER A 213 -6.70 -7.95 -16.13
N TYR A 214 -6.42 -8.03 -14.83
CA TYR A 214 -6.40 -6.89 -13.93
C TYR A 214 -5.32 -7.06 -12.86
N CYS A 215 -4.90 -5.97 -12.25
CA CYS A 215 -4.12 -6.00 -11.02
C CYS A 215 -4.68 -5.00 -10.01
N VAL A 216 -4.29 -5.17 -8.76
CA VAL A 216 -4.77 -4.40 -7.62
C VAL A 216 -3.58 -3.80 -6.89
N ILE A 217 -3.67 -2.52 -6.56
CA ILE A 217 -2.73 -1.82 -5.67
C ILE A 217 -3.50 -1.35 -4.45
N ASP A 218 -3.08 -1.79 -3.26
CA ASP A 218 -3.74 -1.38 -2.03
C ASP A 218 -3.26 0.00 -1.52
N ARG A 219 -3.93 0.47 -0.47
CA ARG A 219 -3.66 1.77 0.17
C ARG A 219 -2.23 1.99 0.70
N VAL A 220 -1.45 0.93 0.91
CA VAL A 220 -0.05 0.99 1.35
C VAL A 220 0.92 0.62 0.23
N GLY A 221 0.43 0.44 -0.99
CA GLY A 221 1.21 0.16 -2.19
C GLY A 221 1.58 -1.31 -2.39
N ASN A 222 0.94 -2.27 -1.70
CA ASN A 222 1.12 -3.67 -2.08
C ASN A 222 0.46 -3.91 -3.43
N ASN A 223 1.22 -4.49 -4.36
CA ASN A 223 0.76 -4.85 -5.69
C ASN A 223 0.44 -6.35 -5.73
N SER A 224 -0.75 -6.69 -6.21
CA SER A 224 -1.22 -8.08 -6.34
C SER A 224 -0.53 -8.88 -7.43
N LEU A 225 0.21 -8.24 -8.33
CA LEU A 225 0.52 -8.71 -9.69
C LEU A 225 -0.75 -8.92 -10.54
N TRP A 226 -0.59 -9.37 -11.78
CA TRP A 226 -1.70 -9.58 -12.69
C TRP A 226 -2.51 -10.83 -12.30
N ALA A 227 -3.82 -10.77 -12.40
CA ALA A 227 -4.68 -11.94 -12.32
C ALA A 227 -4.43 -12.88 -13.52
N PRO A 228 -4.82 -14.16 -13.45
CA PRO A 228 -4.73 -15.05 -14.59
C PRO A 228 -5.51 -14.47 -15.77
N PRO A 229 -4.92 -14.42 -16.97
CA PRO A 229 -5.55 -13.74 -18.09
C PRO A 229 -6.76 -14.49 -18.65
N ARG A 230 -7.66 -13.75 -19.29
CA ARG A 230 -8.70 -14.26 -20.18
C ARG A 230 -8.37 -13.89 -21.61
N ILE A 231 -8.52 -14.86 -22.51
CA ILE A 231 -8.39 -14.62 -23.94
C ILE A 231 -9.78 -14.43 -24.53
N ILE A 232 -10.02 -13.27 -25.13
CA ILE A 232 -11.25 -12.94 -25.84
C ILE A 232 -10.96 -12.94 -27.34
N ARG A 233 -11.82 -13.58 -28.12
CA ARG A 233 -11.70 -13.54 -29.58
C ARG A 233 -12.43 -12.32 -30.13
N ILE A 234 -11.74 -11.56 -30.96
CA ILE A 234 -12.35 -10.50 -31.75
C ILE A 234 -12.64 -11.12 -33.11
N GLN A 235 -13.91 -11.19 -33.51
CA GLN A 235 -14.24 -11.59 -34.88
C GLN A 235 -13.80 -10.45 -35.80
N PRO A 236 -13.08 -10.73 -36.91
CA PRO A 236 -12.88 -9.71 -37.93
C PRO A 236 -14.27 -9.26 -38.39
N LEU A 237 -14.53 -7.96 -38.33
CA LEU A 237 -15.75 -7.37 -38.89
C LEU A 237 -15.79 -7.76 -40.37
N GLY A 238 -16.66 -8.71 -40.72
CA GLY A 238 -16.89 -9.08 -42.11
C GLY A 238 -17.32 -7.84 -42.89
N HIS A 239 -16.55 -7.48 -43.91
CA HIS A 239 -16.94 -6.53 -44.94
C HIS A 239 -18.16 -7.02 -45.73
#